data_AF-E8WS77-F1
#
_entry.id   AF-E8WS77-F1
#
_cell.length_a   1.000
_cell.length_b   1.000
_cell.length_c   1.000
_cell.angle_alpha   90.00
_cell.angle_beta   90.00
_cell.angle_gamma   90.00
#
_symmetry.space_group_name_H-M   'P 1'
#
loop_
_entity.id
_entity.type
_entity.pdbx_description
1 polymer ?
#
loop_
_entity_poly.entity_id
_entity_poly.type
_entity_poly.pdbx_seq_one_letter_code
_entity_poly.pdbx_strand_id
1 'polypeptide(L)'
;MSSGKRPAFLLLASLWLAAAVAAWAGAPAAGTPGPGLEAADAGVDVLADGVPGAERNSASIAAALDRHPGRTVLRLRAGTWRIYKELEIPERVTLRLDEGATLSLEYGSRLVLEGRLEAGARPIFSGSGKAVLRNARQEALPQWWKHSAETHDTAAIRKALASGARSIFFPRGVYLVDTGTAPGAGTLHLPGETRLRGEGEQSVIRLVGSPHTDGVWAAREILFGRDLKRVEISGLTFDGSRFYPDPETTSRLDPGIRGTRAIRLLNVEGVSITGCRFIGFTNGSAYVTGRGVTISGNLFRRASYRTQVVRLDKSSQVEVAGNRFEDIGPHHYMVLGRHDETSSVDALMVGYQVEDARITGNVIDGVAGNGIRVENSKRVTVSGNTVRRAGEDGIIFYRKTTDCECSGNTISDWGALGNFAFVRRQQGRIYNPREYHYLPPKFPPLPATLAAAATWEENRYYLQGRDESAIPEYDPSDYRRILAFRGFSGIAVTEISERIVIAGNTITGNRSKLGGLYRYASNYGINLGVASINPPTTSGDCIVSGNTISGCIDYDIYSPQYVDRGSKRNVQKPSLVYGNSCDPARTLVFYNKSKAPACGAR
;
A
#
# COMPACT_ATOMS: atom_id res chain seq x y z
N MET A 1 54.54 -16.36 0.78
CA MET A 1 54.42 -16.63 -0.67
C MET A 1 53.90 -18.05 -0.88
N SER A 2 52.59 -18.22 -1.09
CA SER A 2 52.02 -19.27 -1.94
C SER A 2 50.53 -18.95 -2.12
N SER A 3 50.16 -18.65 -3.37
CA SER A 3 48.83 -18.22 -3.78
C SER A 3 47.93 -19.42 -4.02
N GLY A 4 46.96 -19.64 -3.14
CA GLY A 4 45.90 -20.64 -3.31
C GLY A 4 44.74 -20.09 -4.13
N LYS A 5 44.60 -20.60 -5.35
CA LYS A 5 43.50 -20.34 -6.30
C LYS A 5 42.15 -20.78 -5.72
N ARG A 6 41.13 -19.93 -5.80
CA ARG A 6 39.71 -20.29 -5.56
C ARG A 6 39.06 -20.73 -6.88
N PRO A 7 38.19 -21.76 -6.90
CA PRO A 7 37.49 -22.16 -8.12
C PRO A 7 36.27 -21.28 -8.36
N ALA A 8 36.05 -20.96 -9.64
CA ALA A 8 34.84 -20.32 -10.14
C ALA A 8 33.69 -21.35 -10.14
N PHE A 9 32.62 -21.06 -9.40
CA PHE A 9 31.37 -21.80 -9.50
C PHE A 9 30.53 -21.18 -10.62
N LEU A 10 30.26 -21.99 -11.65
CA LEU A 10 29.28 -21.71 -12.71
C LEU A 10 27.87 -21.57 -12.12
N LEU A 11 27.22 -20.44 -12.38
CA LEU A 11 25.77 -20.28 -12.29
C LEU A 11 25.15 -20.68 -13.64
N LEU A 12 24.55 -21.87 -13.69
CA LEU A 12 23.68 -22.33 -14.77
C LEU A 12 22.36 -22.78 -14.14
N ALA A 13 21.45 -21.84 -13.92
CA ALA A 13 20.01 -22.12 -13.71
C ALA A 13 19.21 -20.81 -13.63
N SER A 14 18.69 -20.33 -14.76
CA SER A 14 17.43 -19.54 -14.83
C SER A 14 17.11 -19.17 -16.27
N LEU A 15 16.46 -20.09 -17.00
CA LEU A 15 16.00 -19.84 -18.38
C LEU A 15 14.52 -20.23 -18.59
N TRP A 16 13.71 -20.27 -17.52
CA TRP A 16 12.29 -20.63 -17.58
C TRP A 16 11.39 -19.71 -16.76
N LEU A 17 11.46 -18.39 -16.97
CA LEU A 17 10.45 -17.45 -16.44
C LEU A 17 10.30 -16.15 -17.26
N ALA A 18 10.19 -16.26 -18.58
CA ALA A 18 10.02 -15.09 -19.47
C ALA A 18 8.67 -15.01 -20.21
N ALA A 19 7.71 -15.92 -19.96
CA ALA A 19 6.54 -16.06 -20.83
C ALA A 19 5.19 -15.54 -20.25
N ALA A 20 5.13 -14.90 -19.07
CA ALA A 20 3.84 -14.53 -18.45
C ALA A 20 3.70 -13.07 -17.96
N VAL A 21 4.64 -12.17 -18.25
CA VAL A 21 4.55 -10.74 -17.85
C VAL A 21 4.57 -9.78 -19.07
N ALA A 22 4.53 -10.32 -20.30
CA ALA A 22 4.67 -9.53 -21.53
C ALA A 22 3.41 -8.79 -22.02
N ALA A 23 2.32 -8.72 -21.23
CA ALA A 23 1.08 -8.06 -21.67
C ALA A 23 0.78 -6.71 -20.99
N TRP A 24 1.67 -6.17 -20.16
CA TRP A 24 1.47 -4.86 -19.52
C TRP A 24 2.73 -4.00 -19.42
N ALA A 25 3.57 -4.09 -20.45
CA ALA A 25 4.41 -2.97 -20.83
C ALA A 25 3.62 -2.15 -21.85
N GLY A 26 2.73 -1.28 -21.37
CA GLY A 26 2.29 -0.16 -22.20
C GLY A 26 3.57 0.54 -22.62
N ALA A 27 3.93 0.44 -23.90
CA ALA A 27 5.02 1.22 -24.47
C ALA A 27 4.84 2.66 -23.95
N PRO A 28 5.89 3.30 -23.39
CA PRO A 28 5.77 4.71 -23.03
C PRO A 28 5.28 5.40 -24.29
N ALA A 29 4.08 5.97 -24.22
CA ALA A 29 3.57 6.80 -25.29
C ALA A 29 4.68 7.79 -25.58
N ALA A 30 5.27 7.71 -26.78
CA ALA A 30 6.32 8.63 -27.19
C ALA A 30 5.75 10.02 -26.92
N GLY A 31 6.36 10.71 -25.94
CA GLY A 31 5.85 11.99 -25.49
C GLY A 31 5.68 12.84 -26.71
N THR A 32 4.42 13.16 -27.04
CA THR A 32 4.10 14.07 -28.13
C THR A 32 4.98 15.29 -27.88
N PRO A 33 5.88 15.68 -28.82
CA PRO A 33 6.63 16.90 -28.66
C PRO A 33 5.62 17.98 -28.28
N GLY A 34 5.87 18.63 -27.12
CA GLY A 34 4.96 19.65 -26.59
C GLY A 34 4.56 20.57 -27.74
N PRO A 35 3.26 20.92 -27.85
CA PRO A 35 2.67 21.52 -29.03
C PRO A 35 3.65 22.52 -29.62
N GLY A 36 4.21 22.17 -30.79
CA GLY A 36 5.10 23.06 -31.52
C GLY A 36 4.40 24.41 -31.57
N LEU A 37 5.09 25.45 -31.11
CA LEU A 37 4.59 26.83 -31.08
C LEU A 37 3.94 27.12 -32.44
N GLU A 38 2.61 26.99 -32.50
CA GLU A 38 1.83 27.42 -33.64
C GLU A 38 2.22 28.86 -33.92
N ALA A 39 2.27 29.22 -35.21
CA ALA A 39 2.65 30.53 -35.72
C ALA A 39 2.19 31.63 -34.75
N ALA A 40 3.15 32.43 -34.28
CA ALA A 40 2.99 33.38 -33.18
C ALA A 40 1.69 34.19 -33.32
N ASP A 41 0.64 33.73 -32.67
CA ASP A 41 -0.61 34.48 -32.59
C ASP A 41 -0.25 35.82 -31.94
N ALA A 42 -0.41 36.89 -32.72
CA ALA A 42 0.01 38.24 -32.39
C ALA A 42 -0.98 38.82 -31.37
N GLY A 43 -1.00 38.21 -30.18
CA GLY A 43 -1.84 38.63 -29.08
C GLY A 43 -1.67 40.12 -28.77
N VAL A 44 -2.72 40.73 -28.24
CA VAL A 44 -2.77 42.14 -27.87
C VAL A 44 -1.85 42.37 -26.68
N ASP A 45 -0.79 43.15 -26.90
CA ASP A 45 0.09 43.62 -25.83
C ASP A 45 -0.64 44.67 -25.00
N VAL A 46 -0.90 44.37 -23.72
CA VAL A 46 -1.71 45.23 -22.85
C VAL A 46 -1.13 46.63 -22.69
N LEU A 47 0.20 46.79 -22.76
CA LEU A 47 0.82 48.12 -22.67
C LEU A 47 0.79 48.86 -24.01
N ALA A 48 0.99 48.16 -25.13
CA ALA A 48 0.98 48.77 -26.46
C ALA A 48 -0.44 49.14 -26.92
N ASP A 49 -1.45 48.37 -26.49
CA ASP A 49 -2.87 48.66 -26.69
C ASP A 49 -3.35 49.78 -25.75
N GLY A 50 -2.59 50.08 -24.69
CA GLY A 50 -2.94 50.98 -23.60
C GLY A 50 -3.26 52.43 -24.01
N VAL A 51 -3.99 53.12 -23.14
CA VAL A 51 -4.11 54.60 -23.15
C VAL A 51 -2.73 55.20 -22.81
N PRO A 52 -2.33 56.39 -23.33
CA PRO A 52 -1.12 57.06 -22.89
C PRO A 52 -1.00 57.09 -21.35
N GLY A 53 0.11 56.58 -20.81
CA GLY A 53 0.31 56.42 -19.37
C GLY A 53 -0.10 55.06 -18.79
N ALA A 54 -0.37 54.04 -19.61
CA ALA A 54 -0.67 52.69 -19.13
C ALA A 54 0.42 52.13 -18.21
N GLU A 55 0.01 51.74 -17.00
CA GLU A 55 0.87 51.10 -16.02
C GLU A 55 0.67 49.59 -15.98
N ARG A 56 1.62 48.85 -15.39
CA ARG A 56 1.49 47.40 -15.18
C ARG A 56 0.58 47.11 -13.98
N ASN A 57 -0.73 47.26 -14.17
CA ASN A 57 -1.70 47.08 -13.09
C ASN A 57 -3.06 46.54 -13.58
N SER A 58 -3.94 46.22 -12.63
CA SER A 58 -5.29 45.69 -12.93
C SER A 58 -6.18 46.62 -13.75
N ALA A 59 -5.99 47.95 -13.71
CA ALA A 59 -6.78 48.88 -14.51
C ALA A 59 -6.42 48.82 -15.99
N SER A 60 -5.14 48.71 -16.34
CA SER A 60 -4.69 48.55 -17.73
C SER A 60 -5.16 47.22 -18.33
N ILE A 61 -5.16 46.14 -17.54
CA ILE A 61 -5.69 44.84 -18.00
C ILE A 61 -7.21 44.94 -18.23
N ALA A 62 -7.96 45.55 -17.32
CA ALA A 62 -9.40 45.76 -17.48
C ALA A 62 -9.73 46.59 -18.74
N ALA A 63 -9.00 47.68 -18.97
CA ALA A 63 -9.19 48.50 -20.17
C ALA A 63 -8.92 47.72 -21.48
N ALA A 64 -7.90 46.85 -21.49
CA ALA A 64 -7.63 45.97 -22.63
C ALA A 64 -8.75 44.93 -22.83
N LEU A 65 -9.31 44.37 -21.75
CA LEU A 65 -10.46 43.46 -21.82
C LEU A 65 -11.70 44.14 -22.40
N ASP A 66 -11.98 45.38 -22.00
CA ASP A 66 -13.14 46.15 -22.46
C ASP A 66 -13.06 46.47 -23.97
N ARG A 67 -11.85 46.77 -24.48
CA ARG A 67 -11.60 47.02 -25.90
C ARG A 67 -11.61 45.76 -26.76
N HIS A 68 -11.20 44.64 -26.17
CA HIS A 68 -11.09 43.35 -26.85
C HIS A 68 -12.02 42.31 -26.23
N PRO A 69 -13.34 42.53 -26.23
CA PRO A 69 -14.27 41.63 -25.56
C PRO A 69 -14.35 40.27 -26.25
N GLY A 70 -13.84 40.11 -27.48
CA GLY A 70 -13.88 38.87 -28.26
C GLY A 70 -12.92 37.77 -27.79
N ARG A 71 -12.71 36.78 -28.66
CA ARG A 71 -11.67 35.77 -28.46
C ARG A 71 -10.32 36.42 -28.74
N THR A 72 -9.54 36.66 -27.69
CA THR A 72 -8.29 37.43 -27.78
C THR A 72 -7.23 36.81 -26.87
N VAL A 73 -5.98 36.84 -27.29
CA VAL A 73 -4.82 36.59 -26.41
C VAL A 73 -4.35 37.92 -25.86
N LEU A 74 -4.52 38.17 -24.56
CA LEU A 74 -3.92 39.32 -23.88
C LEU A 74 -2.53 38.96 -23.39
N ARG A 75 -1.53 39.74 -23.80
CA ARG A 75 -0.13 39.47 -23.53
C ARG A 75 0.43 40.44 -22.49
N LEU A 76 0.95 39.88 -21.40
CA LEU A 76 1.61 40.60 -20.33
C LEU A 76 3.12 40.48 -20.51
N ARG A 77 3.77 41.59 -20.87
CA ARG A 77 5.23 41.68 -20.98
C ARG A 77 5.90 41.56 -19.61
N ALA A 78 7.21 41.27 -19.65
CA ALA A 78 8.07 41.17 -18.48
C ALA A 78 7.87 42.33 -17.48
N GLY A 79 7.90 42.02 -16.19
CA GLY A 79 7.69 42.97 -15.09
C GLY A 79 6.57 42.56 -14.15
N THR A 80 6.42 43.33 -13.07
CA THR A 80 5.40 43.10 -12.05
C THR A 80 4.10 43.82 -12.39
N TRP A 81 3.02 43.06 -12.55
CA TRP A 81 1.66 43.51 -12.79
C TRP A 81 0.87 43.51 -11.48
N ARG A 82 0.55 44.68 -10.95
CA ARG A 82 -0.12 44.84 -9.64
C ARG A 82 -1.63 44.66 -9.75
N ILE A 83 -2.17 43.69 -9.01
CA ILE A 83 -3.60 43.45 -8.88
C ILE A 83 -4.04 43.89 -7.48
N TYR A 84 -4.65 45.06 -7.40
CA TYR A 84 -5.05 45.70 -6.14
C TYR A 84 -6.57 45.76 -5.92
N LYS A 85 -7.35 45.27 -6.90
CA LYS A 85 -8.81 45.10 -6.82
C LYS A 85 -9.22 43.80 -7.51
N GLU A 86 -10.50 43.46 -7.43
CA GLU A 86 -11.04 42.32 -8.18
C GLU A 86 -10.85 42.51 -9.69
N LEU A 87 -10.35 41.48 -10.35
CA LEU A 87 -10.15 41.43 -11.81
C LEU A 87 -10.61 40.06 -12.30
N GLU A 88 -11.49 40.05 -13.30
CA GLU A 88 -12.00 38.85 -13.95
C GLU A 88 -11.49 38.78 -15.39
N ILE A 89 -10.89 37.65 -15.75
CA ILE A 89 -10.48 37.33 -17.12
C ILE A 89 -11.54 36.39 -17.72
N PRO A 90 -12.35 36.84 -18.68
CA PRO A 90 -13.45 36.06 -19.25
C PRO A 90 -13.00 34.78 -19.96
N GLU A 91 -13.90 33.80 -20.10
CA GLU A 91 -13.64 32.47 -20.69
C GLU A 91 -13.01 32.52 -22.10
N ARG A 92 -13.42 33.51 -22.89
CA ARG A 92 -12.97 33.73 -24.27
C ARG A 92 -11.58 34.38 -24.39
N VAL A 93 -11.00 34.85 -23.29
CA VAL A 93 -9.70 35.52 -23.27
C VAL A 93 -8.61 34.55 -22.82
N THR A 94 -7.49 34.52 -23.53
CA THR A 94 -6.28 33.84 -23.06
C THR A 94 -5.33 34.88 -22.47
N LEU A 95 -4.98 34.73 -21.19
CA LEU A 95 -3.96 35.55 -20.56
C LEU A 95 -2.59 34.89 -20.72
N ARG A 96 -1.70 35.50 -21.53
CA ARG A 96 -0.34 35.00 -21.77
C ARG A 96 0.67 35.86 -21.03
N LEU A 97 1.50 35.24 -20.20
CA LEU A 97 2.59 35.90 -19.47
C LEU A 97 3.92 35.59 -20.15
N ASP A 98 4.50 36.61 -20.80
CA ASP A 98 5.85 36.52 -21.37
C ASP A 98 6.88 36.27 -20.24
N GLU A 99 8.05 35.72 -20.57
CA GLU A 99 9.12 35.49 -19.60
C GLU A 99 9.43 36.74 -18.76
N GLY A 100 9.57 36.56 -17.44
CA GLY A 100 9.76 37.66 -16.49
C GLY A 100 8.50 38.42 -16.08
N ALA A 101 7.32 38.13 -16.63
CA ALA A 101 6.06 38.71 -16.18
C ALA A 101 5.54 38.00 -14.91
N THR A 102 5.11 38.77 -13.91
CA THR A 102 4.57 38.28 -12.63
C THR A 102 3.36 39.10 -12.23
N LEU A 103 2.30 38.45 -11.74
CA LEU A 103 1.10 39.05 -11.16
C LEU A 103 1.27 39.16 -9.64
N SER A 104 1.39 40.39 -9.13
CA SER A 104 1.45 40.68 -7.69
C SER A 104 0.05 40.95 -7.16
N LEU A 105 -0.52 39.99 -6.43
CA LEU A 105 -1.86 40.05 -5.86
C LEU A 105 -1.81 40.69 -4.48
N GLU A 106 -2.33 41.91 -4.33
CA GLU A 106 -2.34 42.62 -3.05
C GLU A 106 -3.35 42.03 -2.08
N TYR A 107 -3.21 42.37 -0.80
CA TYR A 107 -4.11 41.89 0.25
C TYR A 107 -5.57 42.25 -0.07
N GLY A 108 -6.47 41.27 0.03
CA GLY A 108 -7.89 41.44 -0.29
C GLY A 108 -8.22 41.44 -1.79
N SER A 109 -7.23 41.49 -2.68
CA SER A 109 -7.45 41.38 -4.13
C SER A 109 -7.80 39.95 -4.55
N ARG A 110 -8.53 39.83 -5.66
CA ARG A 110 -8.95 38.56 -6.24
C ARG A 110 -8.81 38.62 -7.76
N LEU A 111 -8.02 37.70 -8.33
CA LEU A 111 -7.94 37.48 -9.77
C LEU A 111 -8.72 36.22 -10.12
N VAL A 112 -9.81 36.36 -10.89
CA VAL A 112 -10.61 35.24 -11.39
C VAL A 112 -10.27 34.99 -12.85
N LEU A 113 -9.90 33.76 -13.18
CA LEU A 113 -9.54 33.32 -14.53
C LEU A 113 -10.56 32.28 -15.00
N GLU A 114 -11.57 32.75 -15.74
CA GLU A 114 -12.47 31.89 -16.52
C GLU A 114 -11.81 31.48 -17.84
N GLY A 115 -10.94 32.34 -18.37
CA GLY A 115 -10.13 32.12 -19.56
C GLY A 115 -8.92 31.20 -19.36
N ARG A 116 -8.18 30.94 -20.45
CA ARG A 116 -6.93 30.16 -20.40
C ARG A 116 -5.78 31.03 -19.87
N LEU A 117 -4.92 30.45 -19.05
CA LEU A 117 -3.66 31.03 -18.59
C LEU A 117 -2.49 30.31 -19.26
N GLU A 118 -1.69 31.07 -20.01
CA GLU A 118 -0.47 30.58 -20.68
C GLU A 118 0.76 31.18 -20.01
N ALA A 119 1.52 30.35 -19.32
CA ALA A 119 2.75 30.72 -18.63
C ALA A 119 3.70 29.52 -18.55
N GLY A 120 5.01 29.79 -18.52
CA GLY A 120 6.02 28.75 -18.25
C GLY A 120 5.94 28.20 -16.82
N ALA A 121 6.67 27.11 -16.56
CA ALA A 121 6.81 26.50 -15.23
C ALA A 121 7.74 27.32 -14.31
N ARG A 122 7.38 28.57 -14.08
CA ARG A 122 8.12 29.55 -13.25
C ARG A 122 7.15 30.34 -12.37
N PRO A 123 7.64 31.08 -11.37
CA PRO A 123 6.77 31.89 -10.53
C PRO A 123 6.09 32.97 -11.36
N ILE A 124 4.77 33.03 -11.27
CA ILE A 124 3.94 34.04 -11.94
C ILE A 124 2.95 34.72 -11.00
N PHE A 125 2.73 34.17 -9.80
CA PHE A 125 1.93 34.80 -8.77
C PHE A 125 2.82 35.18 -7.59
N SER A 126 2.59 36.37 -7.04
CA SER A 126 3.19 36.82 -5.78
C SER A 126 2.14 37.57 -4.94
N GLY A 127 2.49 37.88 -3.68
CA GLY A 127 1.61 38.61 -2.77
C GLY A 127 0.64 37.71 -1.99
N SER A 128 -0.31 38.35 -1.29
CA SER A 128 -1.24 37.72 -0.35
C SER A 128 -2.68 37.62 -0.88
N GLY A 129 -2.97 38.21 -2.04
CA GLY A 129 -4.26 38.06 -2.70
C GLY A 129 -4.50 36.66 -3.27
N LYS A 130 -5.69 36.44 -3.85
CA LYS A 130 -6.14 35.12 -4.30
C LYS A 130 -6.24 35.03 -5.83
N ALA A 131 -5.62 34.02 -6.42
CA ALA A 131 -5.89 33.58 -7.80
C ALA A 131 -6.94 32.48 -7.79
N VAL A 132 -7.96 32.59 -8.64
CA VAL A 132 -9.05 31.61 -8.79
C VAL A 132 -9.11 31.14 -10.24
N LEU A 133 -8.76 29.89 -10.50
CA LEU A 133 -8.78 29.25 -11.81
C LEU A 133 -10.10 28.48 -11.96
N ARG A 134 -11.03 28.99 -12.76
CA ARG A 134 -12.36 28.37 -12.96
C ARG A 134 -12.47 27.60 -14.26
N ASN A 135 -11.58 27.87 -15.22
CA ASN A 135 -11.51 27.10 -16.44
C ASN A 135 -11.21 25.63 -16.14
N ALA A 136 -12.17 24.74 -16.39
CA ALA A 136 -12.04 23.31 -16.08
C ALA A 136 -10.92 22.60 -16.85
N ARG A 137 -10.42 23.19 -17.95
CA ARG A 137 -9.30 22.67 -18.74
C ARG A 137 -7.95 23.24 -18.31
N GLN A 138 -7.94 24.23 -17.42
CA GLN A 138 -6.70 24.83 -16.94
C GLN A 138 -6.00 23.90 -15.95
N GLU A 139 -4.76 23.53 -16.29
CA GLU A 139 -3.84 22.92 -15.32
C GLU A 139 -3.20 24.03 -14.47
N ALA A 140 -3.11 23.82 -13.16
CA ALA A 140 -2.32 24.64 -12.27
C ALA A 140 -0.98 23.95 -11.97
N LEU A 141 0.09 24.74 -11.94
CA LEU A 141 1.44 24.26 -11.64
C LEU A 141 1.88 24.81 -10.29
N PRO A 142 2.36 24.00 -9.34
CA PRO A 142 2.94 24.52 -8.09
C PRO A 142 4.02 25.58 -8.32
N GLN A 143 4.81 25.44 -9.40
CA GLN A 143 5.85 26.39 -9.80
C GLN A 143 5.36 27.83 -9.96
N TRP A 144 4.07 28.03 -10.29
CA TRP A 144 3.49 29.36 -10.42
C TRP A 144 3.48 30.17 -9.13
N TRP A 145 3.54 29.49 -7.98
CA TRP A 145 3.53 30.11 -6.66
C TRP A 145 4.84 29.94 -5.87
N LYS A 146 5.82 29.20 -6.39
CA LYS A 146 7.03 28.82 -5.66
C LYS A 146 8.11 29.88 -5.77
N HIS A 147 8.40 30.62 -4.70
CA HIS A 147 9.49 31.62 -4.76
C HIS A 147 10.87 30.97 -4.53
N SER A 148 11.91 31.58 -5.11
CA SER A 148 13.30 31.09 -4.99
C SER A 148 13.85 31.14 -3.56
N ALA A 149 13.33 32.04 -2.72
CA ALA A 149 13.70 32.16 -1.32
C ALA A 149 13.06 31.10 -0.40
N GLU A 150 12.03 30.40 -0.87
CA GLU A 150 11.36 29.37 -0.07
C GLU A 150 12.13 28.04 -0.16
N THR A 151 12.34 27.37 0.97
CA THR A 151 13.03 26.06 0.98
C THR A 151 12.11 24.91 0.55
N HIS A 152 10.83 24.98 0.92
CA HIS A 152 9.85 23.90 0.71
C HIS A 152 8.78 24.30 -0.31
N ASP A 153 8.21 23.31 -1.00
CA ASP A 153 7.14 23.46 -1.99
C ASP A 153 5.74 23.38 -1.37
N THR A 154 5.63 23.04 -0.07
CA THR A 154 4.35 22.87 0.64
C THR A 154 3.38 24.03 0.41
N ALA A 155 3.84 25.28 0.56
CA ALA A 155 2.97 26.46 0.41
C ALA A 155 2.51 26.67 -1.03
N ALA A 156 3.41 26.45 -1.99
CA ALA A 156 3.12 26.59 -3.42
C ALA A 156 2.11 25.53 -3.90
N ILE A 157 2.28 24.27 -3.47
CA ILE A 157 1.34 23.19 -3.78
C ILE A 157 -0.04 23.47 -3.17
N ARG A 158 -0.10 23.97 -1.92
CA ARG A 158 -1.36 24.37 -1.28
C ARG A 158 -2.07 25.48 -2.04
N LYS A 159 -1.34 26.49 -2.52
CA LYS A 159 -1.92 27.56 -3.35
C LYS A 159 -2.43 27.01 -4.69
N ALA A 160 -1.72 26.08 -5.31
CA ALA A 160 -2.19 25.40 -6.52
C ALA A 160 -3.50 24.64 -6.28
N LEU A 161 -3.57 23.82 -5.22
CA LEU A 161 -4.79 23.09 -4.82
C LEU A 161 -5.95 24.03 -4.46
N ALA A 162 -5.66 25.14 -3.79
CA ALA A 162 -6.66 26.13 -3.37
C ALA A 162 -7.08 27.11 -4.48
N SER A 163 -6.44 27.05 -5.66
CA SER A 163 -6.74 27.93 -6.78
C SER A 163 -8.11 27.65 -7.41
N GLY A 164 -8.70 26.48 -7.16
CA GLY A 164 -9.95 26.06 -7.80
C GLY A 164 -9.75 25.31 -9.11
N ALA A 165 -8.51 25.20 -9.61
CA ALA A 165 -8.20 24.32 -10.72
C ALA A 165 -8.52 22.87 -10.37
N ARG A 166 -9.16 22.16 -11.30
CA ARG A 166 -9.47 20.73 -11.15
C ARG A 166 -8.27 19.85 -11.46
N SER A 167 -7.32 20.33 -12.26
CA SER A 167 -6.11 19.59 -12.63
C SER A 167 -4.87 20.31 -12.11
N ILE A 168 -4.05 19.60 -11.34
CA ILE A 168 -2.74 20.06 -10.86
C ILE A 168 -1.68 19.20 -11.53
N PHE A 169 -0.84 19.83 -12.35
CA PHE A 169 0.25 19.16 -13.04
C PHE A 169 1.58 19.42 -12.33
N PHE A 170 2.34 18.35 -12.13
CA PHE A 170 3.68 18.36 -11.57
C PHE A 170 4.68 18.01 -12.68
N PRO A 171 5.26 19.00 -13.37
CA PRO A 171 6.40 18.76 -14.27
C PRO A 171 7.54 18.02 -13.57
N ARG A 172 8.48 17.47 -14.34
CA ARG A 172 9.72 16.87 -13.80
C ARG A 172 10.37 17.78 -12.76
N GLY A 173 10.70 17.21 -11.61
CA GLY A 173 11.24 17.94 -10.47
C GLY A 173 11.05 17.19 -9.16
N VAL A 174 11.75 17.68 -8.14
CA VAL A 174 11.58 17.23 -6.75
C VAL A 174 10.88 18.34 -5.98
N TYR A 175 9.72 18.02 -5.44
CA TYR A 175 8.88 18.91 -4.65
C TYR A 175 9.00 18.53 -3.17
N LEU A 176 9.64 19.40 -2.39
CA LEU A 176 9.92 19.17 -0.99
C LEU A 176 8.69 19.54 -0.14
N VAL A 177 8.06 18.53 0.46
CA VAL A 177 6.92 18.69 1.36
C VAL A 177 7.38 18.50 2.80
N ASP A 178 7.14 19.52 3.61
CA ASP A 178 7.23 19.45 5.07
C ASP A 178 5.82 19.36 5.65
N THR A 179 5.54 18.31 6.44
CA THR A 179 4.25 18.13 7.13
C THR A 179 4.18 18.91 8.45
N GLY A 180 5.16 19.73 8.80
CA GLY A 180 5.14 20.65 9.95
C GLY A 180 4.98 20.00 11.33
N THR A 181 5.20 20.76 12.40
CA THR A 181 5.10 20.23 13.78
C THR A 181 3.69 20.31 14.36
N ALA A 182 2.91 21.32 13.96
CA ALA A 182 1.53 21.48 14.43
C ALA A 182 0.58 20.47 13.74
N PRO A 183 -0.45 19.96 14.43
CA PRO A 183 -1.46 19.11 13.80
C PRO A 183 -2.08 19.76 12.56
N GLY A 184 -2.02 19.09 11.41
CA GLY A 184 -2.54 19.61 10.13
C GLY A 184 -1.67 20.70 9.46
N ALA A 185 -0.59 21.16 10.12
CA ALA A 185 0.45 21.87 9.41
C ALA A 185 1.01 20.94 8.32
N GLY A 186 1.45 21.54 7.23
CA GLY A 186 2.07 20.84 6.10
C GLY A 186 1.31 19.76 5.30
N THR A 187 0.26 19.12 5.82
CA THR A 187 -0.57 18.19 5.03
C THR A 187 -1.23 18.90 3.85
N LEU A 188 -1.24 18.27 2.69
CA LEU A 188 -1.86 18.79 1.47
C LEU A 188 -3.30 18.26 1.40
N HIS A 189 -4.26 19.15 1.62
CA HIS A 189 -5.68 18.82 1.57
C HIS A 189 -6.17 18.81 0.12
N LEU A 190 -6.74 17.70 -0.31
CA LEU A 190 -7.30 17.56 -1.65
C LEU A 190 -8.74 18.08 -1.70
N PRO A 191 -9.06 19.00 -2.62
CA PRO A 191 -10.44 19.29 -2.99
C PRO A 191 -11.11 18.09 -3.68
N GLY A 192 -12.45 18.08 -3.72
CA GLY A 192 -13.18 17.15 -4.59
C GLY A 192 -12.89 17.44 -6.06
N GLU A 193 -13.06 16.43 -6.92
CA GLU A 193 -12.82 16.49 -8.38
C GLU A 193 -11.38 16.82 -8.78
N THR A 194 -10.43 16.67 -7.86
CA THR A 194 -9.02 16.96 -8.10
C THR A 194 -8.36 15.85 -8.90
N ARG A 195 -7.63 16.24 -9.95
CA ARG A 195 -6.70 15.41 -10.71
C ARG A 195 -5.28 15.87 -10.41
N LEU A 196 -4.46 15.00 -9.85
CA LEU A 196 -3.02 15.20 -9.71
C LEU A 196 -2.32 14.36 -10.76
N ARG A 197 -1.46 14.99 -11.56
CA ARG A 197 -0.70 14.32 -12.62
C ARG A 197 0.77 14.68 -12.55
N GLY A 198 1.65 13.71 -12.71
CA GLY A 198 3.08 13.92 -12.93
C GLY A 198 3.59 13.20 -14.18
N GLU A 199 4.92 13.22 -14.34
CA GLU A 199 5.67 12.59 -15.43
C GLU A 199 6.35 11.28 -14.96
N GLY A 200 5.67 10.53 -14.08
CA GLY A 200 6.11 9.25 -13.55
C GLY A 200 7.18 9.36 -12.47
N GLU A 201 8.34 8.75 -12.71
CA GLU A 201 9.45 8.73 -11.76
C GLU A 201 10.16 10.07 -11.60
N GLN A 202 9.96 11.00 -12.54
CA GLN A 202 10.62 12.30 -12.56
C GLN A 202 9.86 13.37 -11.79
N SER A 203 8.58 13.15 -11.45
CA SER A 203 7.76 14.08 -10.66
C SER A 203 7.64 13.58 -9.22
N VAL A 204 8.60 13.98 -8.38
CA VAL A 204 8.79 13.44 -7.04
C VAL A 204 8.25 14.40 -5.99
N ILE A 205 7.20 13.99 -5.27
CA ILE A 205 6.74 14.65 -4.05
C ILE A 205 7.48 13.99 -2.87
N ARG A 206 8.49 14.67 -2.34
CA ARG A 206 9.38 14.15 -1.31
C ARG A 206 9.04 14.74 0.06
N LEU A 207 8.82 13.87 1.03
CA LEU A 207 8.67 14.27 2.42
C LEU A 207 10.04 14.62 3.01
N VAL A 208 10.23 15.87 3.44
CA VAL A 208 11.49 16.34 4.06
C VAL A 208 11.37 16.57 5.55
N GLY A 209 10.17 16.85 6.06
CA GLY A 209 9.90 17.08 7.47
C GLY A 209 8.67 16.31 7.92
N SER A 210 8.81 15.55 9.01
CA SER A 210 7.70 14.90 9.71
C SER A 210 7.96 14.99 11.21
N PRO A 211 7.01 15.44 12.04
CA PRO A 211 7.12 15.37 13.48
C PRO A 211 7.12 13.92 13.94
N HIS A 212 7.53 13.71 15.19
CA HIS A 212 7.34 12.44 15.87
C HIS A 212 5.84 12.11 15.97
N THR A 213 5.51 10.83 16.01
CA THR A 213 4.13 10.33 16.09
C THR A 213 4.02 9.35 17.24
N ASP A 214 2.98 9.49 18.05
CA ASP A 214 2.79 8.63 19.21
C ASP A 214 2.24 7.25 18.78
N GLY A 215 3.09 6.23 18.90
CA GLY A 215 2.71 4.84 18.69
C GLY A 215 2.73 4.37 17.23
N VAL A 216 2.52 3.07 17.07
CA VAL A 216 2.73 2.32 15.81
C VAL A 216 1.70 2.68 14.74
N TRP A 217 0.52 3.17 15.12
CA TRP A 217 -0.59 3.46 14.18
C TRP A 217 -0.70 4.93 13.76
N ALA A 218 -0.09 5.84 14.52
CA ALA A 218 -0.11 7.26 14.22
C ALA A 218 0.83 7.58 13.05
N ALA A 219 0.36 8.39 12.10
CA ALA A 219 1.14 8.78 10.94
C ALA A 219 0.82 10.21 10.51
N ARG A 220 1.77 10.81 9.80
CA ARG A 220 1.58 12.05 9.04
C ARG A 220 1.46 11.72 7.57
N GLU A 221 0.41 12.22 6.95
CA GLU A 221 0.13 12.02 5.54
C GLU A 221 0.59 13.23 4.69
N ILE A 222 1.17 12.95 3.52
CA ILE A 222 1.45 13.97 2.50
C ILE A 222 0.12 14.51 1.96
N LEU A 223 -0.74 13.61 1.46
CA LEU A 223 -2.06 13.92 0.92
C LEU A 223 -3.17 13.44 1.86
N PHE A 224 -4.08 14.35 2.18
CA PHE A 224 -5.28 14.03 2.96
C PHE A 224 -6.55 14.49 2.23
N GLY A 225 -7.56 13.63 2.27
CA GLY A 225 -8.87 13.91 1.71
C GLY A 225 -9.97 13.27 2.54
N ARG A 226 -11.10 13.96 2.67
CA ARG A 226 -12.33 13.41 3.26
C ARG A 226 -13.54 13.86 2.46
N ASP A 227 -14.52 12.98 2.29
CA ASP A 227 -15.80 13.29 1.63
C ASP A 227 -15.60 13.77 0.18
N LEU A 228 -14.62 13.17 -0.51
CA LEU A 228 -14.21 13.58 -1.85
C LEU A 228 -14.90 12.75 -2.93
N LYS A 229 -15.08 13.35 -4.11
CA LYS A 229 -15.60 12.67 -5.30
C LYS A 229 -14.63 12.82 -6.46
N ARG A 230 -14.52 11.81 -7.32
CA ARG A 230 -13.79 11.88 -8.61
C ARG A 230 -12.35 12.36 -8.45
N VAL A 231 -11.60 11.76 -7.53
CA VAL A 231 -10.18 12.10 -7.33
C VAL A 231 -9.31 11.18 -8.19
N GLU A 232 -8.42 11.76 -8.98
CA GLU A 232 -7.47 11.02 -9.80
C GLU A 232 -6.05 11.41 -9.40
N ILE A 233 -5.19 10.43 -9.15
CA ILE A 233 -3.78 10.62 -8.81
C ILE A 233 -2.97 9.72 -9.73
N SER A 234 -2.15 10.31 -10.60
CA SER A 234 -1.46 9.56 -11.65
C SER A 234 -0.03 10.02 -11.91
N GLY A 235 0.85 9.08 -12.23
CA GLY A 235 2.21 9.38 -12.70
C GLY A 235 3.03 10.19 -11.69
N LEU A 236 2.86 9.97 -10.39
CA LEU A 236 3.61 10.67 -9.35
C LEU A 236 4.49 9.69 -8.56
N THR A 237 5.63 10.19 -8.09
CA THR A 237 6.44 9.50 -7.10
C THR A 237 6.28 10.15 -5.74
N PHE A 238 5.82 9.39 -4.76
CA PHE A 238 5.80 9.77 -3.35
C PHE A 238 7.01 9.16 -2.67
N ASP A 239 7.87 10.01 -2.11
CA ASP A 239 9.15 9.63 -1.53
C ASP A 239 9.21 10.00 -0.04
N GLY A 240 9.09 8.98 0.81
CA GLY A 240 9.27 9.06 2.26
C GLY A 240 10.61 8.48 2.74
N SER A 241 11.52 8.10 1.84
CA SER A 241 12.67 7.23 2.16
C SER A 241 13.59 7.74 3.25
N ARG A 242 13.64 9.05 3.48
CA ARG A 242 14.36 9.66 4.60
C ARG A 242 13.92 9.12 5.97
N PHE A 243 12.67 8.67 6.10
CA PHE A 243 12.09 8.21 7.36
C PHE A 243 12.02 6.68 7.45
N TYR A 244 12.35 5.96 6.38
CA TYR A 244 12.36 4.50 6.41
C TYR A 244 13.54 4.02 7.25
N PRO A 245 13.31 3.26 8.34
CA PRO A 245 14.37 2.76 9.19
C PRO A 245 15.24 1.76 8.45
N ASP A 246 16.43 1.50 8.99
CA ASP A 246 17.23 0.38 8.54
C ASP A 246 16.53 -0.93 8.99
N PRO A 247 16.02 -1.74 8.04
CA PRO A 247 15.35 -2.99 8.37
C PRO A 247 16.25 -4.01 9.06
N GLU A 248 17.59 -3.86 8.96
CA GLU A 248 18.57 -4.78 9.55
C GLU A 248 18.85 -4.54 11.03
N THR A 249 18.50 -3.36 11.54
CA THR A 249 18.91 -2.96 12.90
C THR A 249 17.79 -2.38 13.76
N THR A 250 16.62 -2.07 13.20
CA THR A 250 15.57 -1.32 13.93
C THR A 250 14.32 -2.16 14.20
N SER A 251 13.85 -2.27 15.44
CA SER A 251 12.55 -2.88 15.76
C SER A 251 11.41 -2.05 15.18
N ARG A 252 10.31 -2.66 14.72
CA ARG A 252 9.15 -1.85 14.27
C ARG A 252 8.54 -1.04 15.42
N LEU A 253 8.70 -1.56 16.65
CA LEU A 253 8.22 -0.96 17.88
C LEU A 253 9.15 0.12 18.42
N ASP A 254 10.31 0.35 17.76
CA ASP A 254 11.23 1.41 18.15
C ASP A 254 10.45 2.73 18.23
N PRO A 255 10.36 3.37 19.41
CA PRO A 255 9.56 4.57 19.58
C PRO A 255 10.05 5.69 18.66
N GLY A 256 11.35 5.76 18.35
CA GLY A 256 11.98 6.77 17.50
C GLY A 256 11.52 6.79 16.04
N ILE A 257 10.91 5.72 15.53
CA ILE A 257 10.39 5.70 14.17
C ILE A 257 9.22 6.69 14.05
N ARG A 258 9.35 7.63 13.10
CA ARG A 258 8.32 8.60 12.76
C ARG A 258 7.31 7.96 11.81
N GLY A 259 6.04 8.05 12.15
CA GLY A 259 4.96 7.53 11.32
C GLY A 259 4.68 8.43 10.12
N THR A 260 4.84 7.88 8.93
CA THR A 260 4.69 8.57 7.65
C THR A 260 3.80 7.79 6.71
N ARG A 261 2.98 8.51 5.95
CA ARG A 261 2.07 7.96 4.94
C ARG A 261 2.04 8.87 3.72
N ALA A 262 1.88 8.29 2.53
CA ALA A 262 1.70 9.10 1.33
C ALA A 262 0.28 9.66 1.26
N ILE A 263 -0.72 8.79 1.26
CA ILE A 263 -2.11 9.13 0.93
C ILE A 263 -3.07 8.60 2.00
N ARG A 264 -3.97 9.46 2.47
CA ARG A 264 -5.11 9.07 3.29
C ARG A 264 -6.40 9.72 2.77
N LEU A 265 -7.30 8.89 2.24
CA LEU A 265 -8.56 9.31 1.63
C LEU A 265 -9.73 8.63 2.36
N LEU A 266 -10.61 9.41 2.96
CA LEU A 266 -11.68 8.90 3.80
C LEU A 266 -13.05 9.24 3.20
N ASN A 267 -13.95 8.26 3.17
CA ASN A 267 -15.31 8.40 2.65
C ASN A 267 -15.34 9.01 1.24
N VAL A 268 -14.61 8.40 0.30
CA VAL A 268 -14.48 8.90 -1.06
C VAL A 268 -15.41 8.18 -2.05
N GLU A 269 -15.68 8.81 -3.19
CA GLU A 269 -16.47 8.24 -4.27
C GLU A 269 -15.75 8.41 -5.61
N GLY A 270 -15.41 7.33 -6.30
CA GLY A 270 -14.71 7.39 -7.59
C GLY A 270 -13.28 7.90 -7.42
N VAL A 271 -12.41 7.09 -6.82
CA VAL A 271 -10.98 7.42 -6.67
C VAL A 271 -10.14 6.52 -7.53
N SER A 272 -9.16 7.10 -8.23
CA SER A 272 -8.18 6.37 -9.03
C SER A 272 -6.76 6.77 -8.64
N ILE A 273 -5.93 5.78 -8.29
CA ILE A 273 -4.50 5.94 -8.00
C ILE A 273 -3.73 5.05 -8.97
N THR A 274 -3.10 5.63 -9.99
CA THR A 274 -2.60 4.89 -11.15
C THR A 274 -1.17 5.25 -11.56
N GLY A 275 -0.35 4.25 -11.87
CA GLY A 275 1.01 4.48 -12.39
C GLY A 275 1.89 5.30 -11.44
N CYS A 276 1.61 5.29 -10.14
CA CYS A 276 2.37 5.99 -9.12
C CYS A 276 3.47 5.11 -8.52
N ARG A 277 4.43 5.74 -7.84
CA ARG A 277 5.51 5.07 -7.11
C ARG A 277 5.48 5.54 -5.65
N PHE A 278 5.56 4.61 -4.70
CA PHE A 278 5.56 4.89 -3.27
C PHE A 278 6.80 4.27 -2.65
N ILE A 279 7.69 5.13 -2.14
CA ILE A 279 9.02 4.71 -1.70
C ILE A 279 9.24 5.12 -0.24
N GLY A 280 9.54 4.15 0.62
CA GLY A 280 10.13 4.44 1.93
C GLY A 280 9.17 4.98 3.00
N PHE A 281 7.92 4.53 3.05
CA PHE A 281 6.96 4.93 4.09
C PHE A 281 6.97 4.00 5.28
N THR A 282 6.74 4.54 6.48
CA THR A 282 6.77 3.77 7.72
C THR A 282 5.40 3.21 8.13
N ASN A 283 4.31 3.92 7.87
CA ASN A 283 2.96 3.57 8.34
C ASN A 283 1.96 3.28 7.20
N GLY A 284 2.49 2.92 6.04
CA GLY A 284 1.72 2.61 4.84
C GLY A 284 1.78 3.69 3.78
N SER A 285 1.35 3.34 2.58
CA SER A 285 1.35 4.24 1.42
C SER A 285 -0.03 4.79 1.12
N ALA A 286 -1.05 3.93 1.04
CA ALA A 286 -2.41 4.35 0.75
C ALA A 286 -3.39 3.77 1.78
N TYR A 287 -4.11 4.65 2.48
CA TYR A 287 -5.27 4.28 3.27
C TYR A 287 -6.52 4.92 2.65
N VAL A 288 -7.40 4.10 2.07
CA VAL A 288 -8.61 4.56 1.38
C VAL A 288 -9.86 3.93 1.99
N THR A 289 -10.90 4.74 2.21
CA THR A 289 -12.26 4.26 2.50
C THR A 289 -13.25 4.90 1.55
N GLY A 290 -14.15 4.14 0.92
CA GLY A 290 -15.11 4.72 -0.02
C GLY A 290 -15.67 3.76 -1.07
N ARG A 291 -16.34 4.31 -2.08
CA ARG A 291 -16.94 3.55 -3.18
C ARG A 291 -16.23 3.84 -4.50
N GLY A 292 -16.06 2.83 -5.35
CA GLY A 292 -15.46 3.00 -6.66
C GLY A 292 -13.98 3.37 -6.55
N VAL A 293 -13.21 2.55 -5.84
CA VAL A 293 -11.79 2.79 -5.58
C VAL A 293 -10.97 1.93 -6.53
N THR A 294 -10.12 2.56 -7.35
CA THR A 294 -9.18 1.89 -8.26
C THR A 294 -7.76 2.22 -7.83
N ILE A 295 -6.93 1.20 -7.61
CA ILE A 295 -5.50 1.33 -7.35
C ILE A 295 -4.78 0.39 -8.31
N SER A 296 -4.20 0.91 -9.38
CA SER A 296 -3.60 0.05 -10.42
C SER A 296 -2.27 0.52 -10.99
N GLY A 297 -1.43 -0.46 -11.34
CA GLY A 297 -0.12 -0.21 -11.94
C GLY A 297 0.86 0.57 -11.10
N ASN A 298 0.73 0.53 -9.78
CA ASN A 298 1.61 1.26 -8.89
C ASN A 298 2.80 0.38 -8.48
N LEU A 299 3.93 1.02 -8.17
CA LEU A 299 5.05 0.42 -7.46
C LEU A 299 5.04 0.85 -6.01
N PHE A 300 5.07 -0.10 -5.10
CA PHE A 300 5.24 0.10 -3.67
C PHE A 300 6.54 -0.58 -3.22
N ARG A 301 7.59 0.20 -2.92
CA ARG A 301 8.89 -0.35 -2.47
C ARG A 301 9.27 0.22 -1.12
N ARG A 302 9.54 -0.64 -0.12
CA ARG A 302 9.77 -0.18 1.26
C ARG A 302 8.64 0.74 1.72
N ALA A 303 7.43 0.36 1.35
CA ALA A 303 6.26 1.25 1.31
C ALA A 303 5.39 1.12 2.57
N SER A 304 5.88 0.36 3.55
CA SER A 304 5.43 0.31 4.94
C SER A 304 6.51 -0.38 5.77
N TYR A 305 6.75 0.11 6.99
CA TYR A 305 7.61 -0.54 7.97
C TYR A 305 6.81 -1.14 9.12
N ARG A 306 5.76 -0.43 9.56
CA ARG A 306 4.98 -0.71 10.76
C ARG A 306 3.61 -1.29 10.48
N THR A 307 3.00 -1.07 9.32
CA THR A 307 1.59 -1.43 9.08
C THR A 307 1.38 -1.96 7.66
N GLN A 308 0.17 -1.88 7.14
CA GLN A 308 -0.14 -2.28 5.78
C GLN A 308 0.31 -1.22 4.76
N VAL A 309 0.77 -1.65 3.59
CA VAL A 309 1.15 -0.74 2.49
C VAL A 309 -0.07 -0.10 1.87
N VAL A 310 -1.02 -0.94 1.42
CA VAL A 310 -2.34 -0.51 0.96
C VAL A 310 -3.39 -1.06 1.92
N ARG A 311 -4.19 -0.16 2.50
CA ARG A 311 -5.30 -0.49 3.39
C ARG A 311 -6.60 0.06 2.85
N LEU A 312 -7.57 -0.83 2.70
CA LEU A 312 -8.92 -0.54 2.27
C LEU A 312 -9.86 -0.93 3.39
N ASP A 313 -10.53 0.06 3.98
CA ASP A 313 -11.55 -0.19 5.01
C ASP A 313 -12.90 0.34 4.53
N LYS A 314 -14.01 -0.30 4.96
CA LYS A 314 -15.38 0.19 4.72
C LYS A 314 -15.62 0.67 3.28
N SER A 315 -15.16 -0.13 2.31
CA SER A 315 -15.16 0.25 0.90
C SER A 315 -16.02 -0.65 0.05
N SER A 316 -16.47 -0.17 -1.10
CA SER A 316 -17.23 -0.99 -2.06
C SER A 316 -16.83 -0.72 -3.50
N GLN A 317 -17.03 -1.71 -4.39
CA GLN A 317 -16.65 -1.59 -5.81
C GLN A 317 -15.16 -1.23 -5.94
N VAL A 318 -14.32 -2.06 -5.35
CA VAL A 318 -12.87 -1.83 -5.27
C VAL A 318 -12.15 -2.64 -6.32
N GLU A 319 -11.15 -2.04 -6.96
CA GLU A 319 -10.22 -2.72 -7.85
C GLU A 319 -8.78 -2.40 -7.45
N VAL A 320 -7.99 -3.43 -7.16
CA VAL A 320 -6.55 -3.34 -6.93
C VAL A 320 -5.84 -4.25 -7.93
N ALA A 321 -5.31 -3.67 -9.00
CA ALA A 321 -4.88 -4.44 -10.16
C ALA A 321 -3.46 -4.11 -10.65
N GLY A 322 -2.66 -5.13 -10.98
CA GLY A 322 -1.38 -4.94 -11.66
C GLY A 322 -0.33 -4.15 -10.86
N ASN A 323 -0.42 -4.12 -9.53
CA ASN A 323 0.54 -3.41 -8.68
C ASN A 323 1.72 -4.31 -8.32
N ARG A 324 2.87 -3.69 -8.01
CA ARG A 324 4.08 -4.37 -7.55
C ARG A 324 4.43 -3.92 -6.12
N PHE A 325 4.61 -4.86 -5.22
CA PHE A 325 4.98 -4.64 -3.81
C PHE A 325 6.32 -5.30 -3.53
N GLU A 326 7.27 -4.54 -2.99
CA GLU A 326 8.63 -5.01 -2.79
C GLU A 326 9.19 -4.57 -1.44
N ASP A 327 9.83 -5.51 -0.75
CA ASP A 327 10.72 -5.19 0.36
C ASP A 327 9.99 -4.47 1.51
N ILE A 328 8.88 -5.05 1.95
CA ILE A 328 7.92 -4.45 2.88
C ILE A 328 8.19 -4.93 4.30
N GLY A 329 8.38 -4.00 5.24
CA GLY A 329 8.48 -4.28 6.67
C GLY A 329 9.87 -4.71 7.16
N PRO A 330 9.98 -5.00 8.47
CA PRO A 330 11.21 -5.44 9.12
C PRO A 330 11.46 -6.93 8.85
N HIS A 331 12.02 -7.26 7.69
CA HIS A 331 12.31 -8.64 7.33
C HIS A 331 13.69 -9.11 7.83
N HIS A 332 14.53 -8.21 8.33
CA HIS A 332 15.87 -8.53 8.81
C HIS A 332 15.97 -8.48 10.35
N TYR A 333 15.56 -7.38 10.97
CA TYR A 333 15.58 -7.20 12.42
C TYR A 333 14.23 -7.48 13.07
N MET A 334 14.20 -8.44 13.98
CA MET A 334 13.03 -8.70 14.82
C MET A 334 13.48 -9.05 16.23
N VAL A 335 12.76 -8.54 17.23
CA VAL A 335 12.95 -8.97 18.61
C VAL A 335 12.30 -10.34 18.78
N LEU A 336 13.11 -11.34 19.11
CA LEU A 336 12.63 -12.72 19.30
C LEU A 336 11.61 -12.79 20.45
N GLY A 337 10.60 -13.65 20.31
CA GLY A 337 9.51 -13.81 21.26
C GLY A 337 8.46 -12.69 21.27
N ARG A 338 8.51 -11.74 20.31
CA ARG A 338 7.55 -10.64 20.18
C ARG A 338 6.74 -10.71 18.88
N HIS A 339 5.49 -11.17 18.98
CA HIS A 339 4.56 -11.28 17.84
C HIS A 339 4.16 -9.94 17.22
N ASP A 340 4.20 -8.89 18.02
CA ASP A 340 3.90 -7.54 17.58
C ASP A 340 4.98 -6.95 16.67
N GLU A 341 6.04 -7.67 16.29
CA GLU A 341 7.05 -7.19 15.31
C GLU A 341 6.66 -7.42 13.84
N THR A 342 5.90 -8.47 13.51
CA THR A 342 5.49 -8.78 12.12
C THR A 342 4.00 -8.57 11.89
N SER A 343 3.21 -8.68 12.97
CA SER A 343 1.77 -8.68 12.85
C SER A 343 1.24 -7.44 12.16
N SER A 344 0.43 -7.65 11.11
CA SER A 344 -0.24 -6.58 10.37
C SER A 344 0.68 -5.70 9.51
N VAL A 345 1.90 -6.16 9.21
CA VAL A 345 2.78 -5.55 8.19
C VAL A 345 2.50 -6.18 6.81
N ASP A 346 1.26 -6.06 6.36
CA ASP A 346 0.78 -6.72 5.13
C ASP A 346 1.04 -5.86 3.89
N ALA A 347 1.22 -6.49 2.72
CA ALA A 347 1.35 -5.72 1.48
C ALA A 347 -0.01 -5.12 1.09
N LEU A 348 -1.08 -5.90 1.20
CA LEU A 348 -2.43 -5.44 0.87
C LEU A 348 -3.46 -5.96 1.87
N MET A 349 -4.22 -5.05 2.47
CA MET A 349 -5.32 -5.37 3.35
C MET A 349 -6.66 -4.84 2.81
N VAL A 350 -7.59 -5.76 2.63
CA VAL A 350 -9.00 -5.54 2.30
C VAL A 350 -9.81 -5.84 3.57
N GLY A 351 -10.01 -4.84 4.40
CA GLY A 351 -10.41 -5.02 5.80
C GLY A 351 -11.72 -4.33 6.19
N TYR A 352 -12.30 -4.75 7.31
CA TYR A 352 -13.35 -4.01 8.03
C TYR A 352 -14.51 -3.51 7.14
N GLN A 353 -15.30 -4.45 6.63
CA GLN A 353 -16.53 -4.21 5.84
C GLN A 353 -16.24 -3.73 4.41
N VAL A 354 -15.29 -4.36 3.72
CA VAL A 354 -15.18 -4.19 2.26
C VAL A 354 -16.15 -5.13 1.54
N GLU A 355 -16.77 -4.64 0.48
CA GLU A 355 -17.70 -5.39 -0.38
C GLU A 355 -17.35 -5.24 -1.86
N ASP A 356 -17.60 -6.27 -2.67
CA ASP A 356 -17.47 -6.19 -4.14
C ASP A 356 -16.08 -5.71 -4.59
N ALA A 357 -15.03 -6.40 -4.11
CA ALA A 357 -13.64 -6.04 -4.37
C ALA A 357 -12.96 -7.06 -5.30
N ARG A 358 -12.11 -6.57 -6.19
CA ARG A 358 -11.27 -7.38 -7.09
C ARG A 358 -9.81 -7.04 -6.88
N ILE A 359 -9.03 -8.06 -6.52
CA ILE A 359 -7.60 -7.97 -6.24
C ILE A 359 -6.88 -8.86 -7.26
N THR A 360 -6.36 -8.26 -8.34
CA THR A 360 -5.99 -9.03 -9.53
C THR A 360 -4.61 -8.73 -10.10
N GLY A 361 -3.86 -9.76 -10.49
CA GLY A 361 -2.61 -9.56 -11.25
C GLY A 361 -1.52 -8.80 -10.49
N ASN A 362 -1.57 -8.74 -9.16
CA ASN A 362 -0.55 -8.06 -8.37
C ASN A 362 0.65 -8.96 -8.15
N VAL A 363 1.84 -8.37 -8.04
CA VAL A 363 3.09 -9.05 -7.72
C VAL A 363 3.59 -8.58 -6.36
N ILE A 364 3.67 -9.47 -5.39
CA ILE A 364 4.13 -9.20 -4.02
C ILE A 364 5.37 -10.03 -3.75
N ASP A 365 6.45 -9.38 -3.35
CA ASP A 365 7.73 -10.03 -3.06
C ASP A 365 8.41 -9.46 -1.82
N GLY A 366 8.64 -10.32 -0.82
CA GLY A 366 9.34 -9.95 0.40
C GLY A 366 8.51 -9.01 1.26
N VAL A 367 7.54 -9.55 1.99
CA VAL A 367 6.70 -8.81 2.94
C VAL A 367 6.84 -9.43 4.32
N ALA A 368 6.95 -8.62 5.37
CA ALA A 368 7.12 -9.12 6.73
C ALA A 368 5.86 -9.80 7.29
N GLY A 369 4.67 -9.27 7.01
CA GLY A 369 3.40 -9.90 7.36
C GLY A 369 2.88 -10.80 6.25
N ASN A 370 1.61 -10.62 5.91
CA ASN A 370 0.93 -11.39 4.88
C ASN A 370 1.07 -10.72 3.51
N GLY A 371 1.01 -11.51 2.45
CA GLY A 371 0.89 -10.95 1.09
C GLY A 371 -0.42 -10.18 0.95
N ILE A 372 -1.54 -10.90 0.97
CA ILE A 372 -2.88 -10.34 0.85
C ILE A 372 -3.73 -10.78 2.04
N ARG A 373 -4.29 -9.83 2.78
CA ARG A 373 -5.23 -10.08 3.88
C ARG A 373 -6.62 -9.58 3.50
N VAL A 374 -7.61 -10.47 3.51
CA VAL A 374 -9.04 -10.13 3.45
C VAL A 374 -9.64 -10.32 4.84
N GLU A 375 -10.01 -9.23 5.51
CA GLU A 375 -10.53 -9.25 6.88
C GLU A 375 -11.96 -8.71 6.95
N ASN A 376 -12.89 -9.45 7.57
CA ASN A 376 -14.24 -9.00 7.88
C ASN A 376 -14.95 -8.33 6.69
N SER A 377 -14.88 -8.99 5.54
CA SER A 377 -15.30 -8.47 4.24
C SER A 377 -16.09 -9.53 3.46
N LYS A 378 -16.78 -9.17 2.38
CA LYS A 378 -17.55 -10.14 1.58
C LYS A 378 -17.51 -9.86 0.09
N ARG A 379 -17.74 -10.88 -0.75
CA ARG A 379 -17.71 -10.74 -2.22
C ARG A 379 -16.39 -10.14 -2.70
N VAL A 380 -15.29 -10.68 -2.17
CA VAL A 380 -13.93 -10.30 -2.57
C VAL A 380 -13.36 -11.40 -3.46
N THR A 381 -12.92 -11.03 -4.65
CA THR A 381 -12.19 -11.91 -5.58
C THR A 381 -10.70 -11.57 -5.52
N VAL A 382 -9.87 -12.58 -5.21
CA VAL A 382 -8.41 -12.48 -5.21
C VAL A 382 -7.89 -13.43 -6.29
N SER A 383 -7.48 -12.91 -7.44
CA SER A 383 -7.16 -13.78 -8.59
C SER A 383 -5.94 -13.39 -9.41
N GLY A 384 -5.21 -14.38 -9.92
CA GLY A 384 -4.07 -14.14 -10.81
C GLY A 384 -2.89 -13.39 -10.15
N ASN A 385 -2.82 -13.35 -8.82
CA ASN A 385 -1.72 -12.67 -8.11
C ASN A 385 -0.51 -13.60 -7.98
N THR A 386 0.68 -13.00 -7.94
CA THR A 386 1.93 -13.69 -7.58
C THR A 386 2.40 -13.21 -6.22
N VAL A 387 2.46 -14.10 -5.23
CA VAL A 387 2.94 -13.80 -3.88
C VAL A 387 4.13 -14.68 -3.56
N ARG A 388 5.28 -14.07 -3.25
CA ARG A 388 6.50 -14.81 -2.89
C ARG A 388 7.17 -14.22 -1.65
N ARG A 389 7.80 -15.09 -0.86
CA ARG A 389 8.56 -14.69 0.34
C ARG A 389 7.75 -13.85 1.32
N ALA A 390 6.47 -14.19 1.51
CA ALA A 390 5.68 -13.62 2.58
C ALA A 390 6.20 -14.12 3.94
N GLY A 391 6.31 -13.25 4.92
CA GLY A 391 6.85 -13.54 6.24
C GLY A 391 5.92 -14.45 7.03
N GLU A 392 4.62 -14.25 6.89
CA GLU A 392 3.53 -15.07 7.45
C GLU A 392 2.83 -15.86 6.32
N ASP A 393 1.52 -15.70 6.14
CA ASP A 393 0.73 -16.38 5.10
C ASP A 393 0.84 -15.65 3.74
N GLY A 394 0.72 -16.40 2.65
CA GLY A 394 0.65 -15.82 1.30
C GLY A 394 -0.62 -14.98 1.12
N ILE A 395 -1.78 -15.64 1.23
CA ILE A 395 -3.11 -15.02 1.18
C ILE A 395 -3.93 -15.52 2.36
N ILE A 396 -4.58 -14.62 3.11
CA ILE A 396 -5.42 -14.99 4.25
C ILE A 396 -6.80 -14.35 4.19
N PHE A 397 -7.83 -15.19 4.34
CA PHE A 397 -9.21 -14.81 4.62
C PHE A 397 -9.44 -14.93 6.13
N TYR A 398 -9.67 -13.79 6.77
CA TYR A 398 -9.62 -13.63 8.20
C TYR A 398 -10.93 -13.01 8.70
N ARG A 399 -11.36 -13.44 9.88
CA ARG A 399 -12.41 -12.84 10.71
C ARG A 399 -13.72 -12.51 9.98
N LYS A 400 -14.69 -13.43 9.96
CA LYS A 400 -16.03 -13.23 9.38
C LYS A 400 -16.00 -12.80 7.91
N THR A 401 -15.07 -13.34 7.13
CA THR A 401 -15.02 -13.07 5.69
C THR A 401 -15.89 -14.08 4.94
N THR A 402 -16.78 -13.63 4.05
CA THR A 402 -17.75 -14.53 3.41
C THR A 402 -17.94 -14.31 1.91
N ASP A 403 -18.37 -15.35 1.20
CA ASP A 403 -18.75 -15.26 -0.22
C ASP A 403 -17.62 -14.74 -1.11
N CYS A 404 -16.39 -15.21 -0.84
CA CYS A 404 -15.18 -14.76 -1.53
C CYS A 404 -14.61 -15.84 -2.46
N GLU A 405 -13.76 -15.42 -3.38
CA GLU A 405 -13.06 -16.29 -4.32
C GLU A 405 -11.54 -16.03 -4.26
N CYS A 406 -10.76 -17.10 -4.30
CA CYS A 406 -9.30 -17.09 -4.39
C CYS A 406 -8.87 -18.02 -5.52
N SER A 407 -8.56 -17.48 -6.70
CA SER A 407 -8.35 -18.31 -7.89
C SER A 407 -7.16 -17.94 -8.79
N GLY A 408 -6.50 -18.95 -9.37
CA GLY A 408 -5.41 -18.72 -10.33
C GLY A 408 -4.19 -17.97 -9.76
N ASN A 409 -4.00 -17.94 -8.44
CA ASN A 409 -2.84 -17.29 -7.82
C ASN A 409 -1.62 -18.21 -7.83
N THR A 410 -0.42 -17.61 -7.90
CA THR A 410 0.87 -18.30 -7.72
C THR A 410 1.49 -17.86 -6.40
N ILE A 411 1.71 -18.81 -5.49
CA ILE A 411 2.21 -18.54 -4.13
C ILE A 411 3.43 -19.40 -3.87
N SER A 412 4.54 -18.79 -3.45
CA SER A 412 5.76 -19.53 -3.11
C SER A 412 6.49 -19.00 -1.89
N ASP A 413 7.26 -19.88 -1.23
CA ASP A 413 8.24 -19.50 -0.21
C ASP A 413 7.66 -18.67 0.95
N TRP A 414 6.41 -18.91 1.35
CA TRP A 414 5.80 -18.22 2.51
C TRP A 414 6.37 -18.73 3.84
N GLY A 415 6.08 -18.04 4.94
CA GLY A 415 6.74 -18.27 6.21
C GLY A 415 8.21 -17.84 6.19
N ALA A 416 8.55 -16.85 5.37
CA ALA A 416 9.90 -16.34 5.16
C ALA A 416 10.47 -15.61 6.37
N LEU A 417 9.64 -15.29 7.36
CA LEU A 417 10.07 -14.79 8.66
C LEU A 417 9.90 -15.85 9.74
N GLY A 418 9.70 -17.13 9.45
CA GLY A 418 9.67 -18.18 10.47
C GLY A 418 8.75 -17.91 11.67
N ASN A 419 9.02 -18.58 12.78
CA ASN A 419 8.16 -18.67 13.97
C ASN A 419 8.71 -17.90 15.18
N PHE A 420 9.58 -16.91 14.96
CA PHE A 420 10.36 -16.24 16.01
C PHE A 420 9.55 -15.62 17.12
N ALA A 421 8.36 -15.14 16.80
CA ALA A 421 7.42 -14.56 17.75
C ALA A 421 6.97 -15.55 18.84
N PHE A 422 7.08 -16.85 18.58
CA PHE A 422 6.41 -17.89 19.35
C PHE A 422 7.36 -18.80 20.12
N VAL A 423 8.64 -18.81 19.76
CA VAL A 423 9.62 -19.70 20.39
C VAL A 423 9.90 -19.35 21.84
N ARG A 424 10.24 -20.36 22.65
CA ARG A 424 10.75 -20.22 24.02
C ARG A 424 11.97 -21.10 24.23
N ARG A 425 12.89 -20.65 25.08
CA ARG A 425 14.05 -21.43 25.49
C ARG A 425 13.75 -22.18 26.79
N GLN A 426 14.16 -23.45 26.89
CA GLN A 426 14.19 -24.18 28.16
C GLN A 426 15.38 -25.14 28.13
N GLN A 427 16.25 -25.04 29.14
CA GLN A 427 17.43 -25.91 29.27
C GLN A 427 18.32 -25.90 28.01
N GLY A 428 18.54 -24.72 27.43
CA GLY A 428 19.38 -24.55 26.24
C GLY A 428 18.76 -25.03 24.92
N ARG A 429 17.52 -25.53 24.93
CA ARG A 429 16.78 -25.95 23.73
C ARG A 429 15.65 -24.97 23.44
N ILE A 430 15.27 -24.88 22.17
CA ILE A 430 14.25 -23.94 21.70
C ILE A 430 13.01 -24.74 21.31
N TYR A 431 11.84 -24.30 21.75
CA TYR A 431 10.59 -25.00 21.54
C TYR A 431 9.52 -24.10 20.93
N ASN A 432 8.59 -24.73 20.20
CA ASN A 432 7.37 -24.14 19.71
C ASN A 432 6.15 -24.68 20.44
N PRO A 433 5.23 -23.81 20.86
CA PRO A 433 3.92 -24.25 21.29
C PRO A 433 3.09 -24.67 20.05
N ARG A 434 2.64 -25.93 19.98
CA ARG A 434 1.82 -26.46 18.88
C ARG A 434 0.36 -26.04 18.99
N GLU A 435 -0.30 -26.41 20.08
CA GLU A 435 -1.71 -26.11 20.30
C GLU A 435 -2.08 -26.19 21.79
N TYR A 436 -2.95 -25.29 22.23
CA TYR A 436 -3.53 -25.32 23.57
C TYR A 436 -4.97 -25.83 23.49
N HIS A 437 -5.20 -27.06 23.95
CA HIS A 437 -6.55 -27.63 24.07
C HIS A 437 -7.14 -27.33 25.44
N TYR A 438 -7.59 -26.10 25.72
CA TYR A 438 -8.14 -25.80 27.04
C TYR A 438 -9.57 -25.27 26.97
N LEU A 439 -10.45 -25.98 27.68
CA LEU A 439 -11.81 -25.56 27.94
C LEU A 439 -11.78 -24.37 28.94
N PRO A 440 -12.39 -23.22 28.62
CA PRO A 440 -12.71 -22.21 29.63
C PRO A 440 -13.51 -22.84 30.79
N PRO A 441 -13.33 -22.44 32.06
CA PRO A 441 -12.77 -21.15 32.50
C PRO A 441 -11.38 -21.19 33.17
N LYS A 442 -10.72 -22.35 33.24
CA LYS A 442 -9.39 -22.47 33.89
C LYS A 442 -8.35 -22.82 32.84
N PHE A 443 -7.45 -21.88 32.52
CA PHE A 443 -6.20 -22.21 31.86
C PHE A 443 -5.46 -23.18 32.79
N PRO A 444 -5.25 -24.45 32.41
CA PRO A 444 -4.43 -25.32 33.24
C PRO A 444 -3.00 -24.76 33.27
N PRO A 445 -2.24 -25.10 34.32
CA PRO A 445 -0.84 -24.71 34.40
C PRO A 445 -0.11 -25.20 33.14
N LEU A 446 0.73 -24.34 32.56
CA LEU A 446 1.62 -24.76 31.49
C LEU A 446 2.53 -25.89 32.00
N PRO A 447 2.96 -26.83 31.14
CA PRO A 447 3.76 -27.97 31.58
C PRO A 447 5.05 -27.50 32.25
N ALA A 448 5.48 -28.15 33.32
CA ALA A 448 6.77 -27.81 33.94
C ALA A 448 7.96 -28.02 32.98
N THR A 449 7.85 -29.00 32.09
CA THR A 449 8.88 -29.33 31.09
C THR A 449 8.27 -29.37 29.68
N LEU A 450 8.90 -28.64 28.75
CA LEU A 450 8.46 -28.56 27.35
C LEU A 450 8.75 -29.84 26.58
N ALA A 451 9.88 -30.50 26.86
CA ALA A 451 10.31 -31.71 26.16
C ALA A 451 9.33 -32.90 26.31
N ALA A 452 8.57 -32.96 27.41
CA ALA A 452 7.63 -34.03 27.69
C ALA A 452 6.17 -33.66 27.33
N ALA A 453 5.93 -32.40 26.93
CA ALA A 453 4.58 -31.90 26.68
C ALA A 453 4.18 -32.09 25.22
N ALA A 454 3.11 -32.84 24.96
CA ALA A 454 2.58 -33.04 23.60
C ALA A 454 2.12 -31.75 22.91
N THR A 455 1.88 -30.69 23.69
CA THR A 455 1.50 -29.35 23.21
C THR A 455 2.70 -28.51 22.78
N TRP A 456 3.92 -29.05 22.87
CA TRP A 456 5.15 -28.39 22.45
C TRP A 456 5.98 -29.31 21.54
N GLU A 457 6.81 -28.69 20.71
CA GLU A 457 7.80 -29.39 19.91
C GLU A 457 9.13 -28.66 19.97
N GLU A 458 10.23 -29.38 19.77
CA GLU A 458 11.52 -28.73 19.53
C GLU A 458 11.46 -27.92 18.23
N ASN A 459 12.07 -26.74 18.26
CA ASN A 459 12.05 -25.83 17.14
C ASN A 459 12.74 -26.45 15.93
N ARG A 460 12.03 -26.45 14.81
CA ARG A 460 12.48 -27.02 13.54
C ARG A 460 12.78 -25.99 12.47
N TYR A 461 12.72 -24.70 12.80
CA TYR A 461 12.92 -23.60 11.84
C TYR A 461 14.22 -22.86 12.11
N TYR A 462 14.93 -22.52 11.04
CA TYR A 462 16.19 -21.81 11.10
C TYR A 462 15.95 -20.39 11.54
N LEU A 463 16.79 -19.92 12.48
CA LEU A 463 16.56 -18.63 13.11
C LEU A 463 17.02 -17.40 12.31
N GLN A 464 17.33 -17.58 11.01
CA GLN A 464 17.71 -16.51 10.09
C GLN A 464 18.90 -15.67 10.59
N GLY A 465 19.82 -16.31 11.32
CA GLY A 465 21.00 -15.66 11.88
C GLY A 465 20.74 -14.78 13.10
N ARG A 466 19.54 -14.80 13.67
CA ARG A 466 19.20 -14.04 14.88
C ARG A 466 19.80 -14.69 16.13
N ASP A 467 20.15 -13.86 17.10
CA ASP A 467 20.77 -14.28 18.36
C ASP A 467 19.77 -15.06 19.23
N GLU A 468 20.07 -16.35 19.45
CA GLU A 468 19.29 -17.24 20.33
C GLU A 468 19.23 -16.75 21.78
N SER A 469 20.19 -15.91 22.20
CA SER A 469 20.19 -15.32 23.54
C SER A 469 19.02 -14.35 23.76
N ALA A 470 18.45 -13.80 22.68
CA ALA A 470 17.29 -12.91 22.73
C ALA A 470 15.95 -13.66 22.87
N ILE A 471 15.94 -14.99 22.77
CA ILE A 471 14.72 -15.80 22.95
C ILE A 471 14.37 -15.80 24.45
N PRO A 472 13.14 -15.42 24.82
CA PRO A 472 12.71 -15.48 26.21
C PRO A 472 12.80 -16.89 26.78
N GLU A 473 13.34 -17.02 28.00
CA GLU A 473 13.22 -18.26 28.77
C GLU A 473 11.75 -18.60 29.00
N TYR A 474 11.47 -19.89 28.99
CA TYR A 474 10.17 -20.42 29.28
C TYR A 474 9.82 -20.21 30.74
N ASP A 475 8.70 -19.52 30.97
CA ASP A 475 8.09 -19.36 32.29
C ASP A 475 6.70 -20.01 32.27
N PRO A 476 6.47 -21.09 33.04
CA PRO A 476 5.17 -21.76 33.09
C PRO A 476 4.06 -20.88 33.70
N SER A 477 4.39 -19.74 34.32
CA SER A 477 3.43 -18.75 34.80
C SER A 477 3.04 -17.70 33.74
N ASP A 478 3.79 -17.58 32.64
CA ASP A 478 3.59 -16.57 31.59
C ASP A 478 2.64 -17.03 30.48
N TYR A 479 1.46 -17.52 30.86
CA TYR A 479 0.45 -17.99 29.91
C TYR A 479 0.01 -16.88 28.92
N ARG A 480 0.05 -15.61 29.34
CA ARG A 480 -0.51 -14.49 28.56
C ARG A 480 0.34 -14.12 27.34
N ARG A 481 1.62 -14.45 27.33
CA ARG A 481 2.55 -14.06 26.25
C ARG A 481 2.95 -15.21 25.34
N ILE A 482 2.62 -16.45 25.70
CA ILE A 482 2.94 -17.61 24.88
C ILE A 482 1.76 -17.88 23.93
N LEU A 483 1.92 -17.45 22.69
CA LEU A 483 0.96 -17.72 21.62
C LEU A 483 1.35 -19.04 20.93
N ALA A 484 0.36 -19.91 20.70
CA ALA A 484 0.57 -21.12 19.93
C ALA A 484 0.99 -20.75 18.50
N PHE A 485 1.99 -21.44 17.97
CA PHE A 485 2.36 -21.37 16.57
C PHE A 485 1.86 -22.61 15.86
N ARG A 486 0.86 -22.41 15.01
CA ARG A 486 0.24 -23.53 14.30
C ARG A 486 0.81 -23.73 12.91
N GLY A 487 1.76 -22.91 12.46
CA GLY A 487 2.28 -22.93 11.11
C GLY A 487 1.65 -21.87 10.21
N PHE A 488 2.36 -21.52 9.13
CA PHE A 488 1.85 -20.61 8.10
C PHE A 488 1.45 -21.36 6.83
N SER A 489 0.66 -20.68 6.02
CA SER A 489 -0.07 -21.25 4.90
C SER A 489 0.18 -20.46 3.61
N GLY A 490 0.17 -21.15 2.47
CA GLY A 490 0.06 -20.47 1.18
C GLY A 490 -1.26 -19.70 1.11
N ILE A 491 -2.37 -20.38 1.41
CA ILE A 491 -3.71 -19.80 1.57
C ILE A 491 -4.30 -20.22 2.91
N ALA A 492 -4.80 -19.27 3.70
CA ALA A 492 -5.47 -19.52 4.98
C ALA A 492 -6.91 -18.99 4.99
N VAL A 493 -7.83 -19.74 5.60
CA VAL A 493 -9.21 -19.34 5.89
C VAL A 493 -9.49 -19.55 7.37
N THR A 494 -9.73 -18.47 8.11
CA THR A 494 -9.70 -18.50 9.59
C THR A 494 -10.73 -17.55 10.21
N GLU A 495 -10.98 -17.68 11.51
CA GLU A 495 -11.86 -16.77 12.28
C GLU A 495 -13.28 -16.61 11.76
N ILE A 496 -13.98 -17.73 11.52
CA ILE A 496 -15.41 -17.70 11.13
C ILE A 496 -15.58 -17.12 9.73
N SER A 497 -14.55 -17.31 8.91
CA SER A 497 -14.67 -17.09 7.47
C SER A 497 -15.32 -18.31 6.83
N GLU A 498 -16.22 -18.10 5.88
CA GLU A 498 -17.02 -19.16 5.28
C GLU A 498 -17.41 -18.88 3.83
N ARG A 499 -17.83 -19.90 3.07
CA ARG A 499 -18.21 -19.74 1.66
C ARG A 499 -17.10 -19.12 0.82
N ILE A 500 -15.89 -19.64 1.03
CA ILE A 500 -14.69 -19.25 0.27
C ILE A 500 -14.42 -20.30 -0.81
N VAL A 501 -14.37 -19.88 -2.07
CA VAL A 501 -13.96 -20.73 -3.19
C VAL A 501 -12.47 -20.56 -3.41
N ILE A 502 -11.69 -21.63 -3.32
CA ILE A 502 -10.24 -21.66 -3.53
C ILE A 502 -9.95 -22.60 -4.70
N ALA A 503 -9.68 -22.03 -5.88
CA ALA A 503 -9.64 -22.82 -7.11
C ALA A 503 -8.47 -22.50 -8.05
N GLY A 504 -7.83 -23.53 -8.62
CA GLY A 504 -6.84 -23.34 -9.68
C GLY A 504 -5.56 -22.61 -9.26
N ASN A 505 -5.22 -22.59 -7.96
CA ASN A 505 -4.00 -21.93 -7.48
C ASN A 505 -2.78 -22.85 -7.61
N THR A 506 -1.59 -22.26 -7.80
CA THR A 506 -0.29 -22.94 -7.73
C THR A 506 0.43 -22.53 -6.46
N ILE A 507 0.64 -23.47 -5.53
CA ILE A 507 1.17 -23.21 -4.19
C ILE A 507 2.40 -24.08 -3.95
N THR A 508 3.57 -23.46 -3.79
CA THR A 508 4.85 -24.16 -3.64
C THR A 508 5.58 -23.72 -2.36
N GLY A 509 5.53 -24.55 -1.34
CA GLY A 509 6.27 -24.33 -0.09
C GLY A 509 7.77 -24.58 -0.26
N ASN A 510 8.55 -24.17 0.74
CA ASN A 510 9.99 -24.31 0.72
C ASN A 510 10.52 -25.20 1.87
N ARG A 511 11.01 -26.39 1.51
CA ARG A 511 11.59 -27.38 2.44
C ARG A 511 13.10 -27.27 2.59
N SER A 512 13.74 -26.24 2.03
CA SER A 512 15.18 -26.07 2.17
C SER A 512 15.58 -25.94 3.65
N LYS A 513 16.72 -26.55 4.00
CA LYS A 513 17.24 -26.59 5.37
C LYS A 513 18.61 -25.91 5.47
N LEU A 514 18.93 -25.40 6.66
CA LEU A 514 20.25 -24.97 7.07
C LEU A 514 20.51 -25.49 8.49
N GLY A 515 21.58 -26.27 8.68
CA GLY A 515 21.85 -26.90 9.98
C GLY A 515 20.74 -27.86 10.43
N GLY A 516 20.06 -28.53 9.49
CA GLY A 516 18.93 -29.42 9.79
C GLY A 516 17.58 -28.73 10.03
N LEU A 517 17.55 -27.40 10.13
CA LEU A 517 16.35 -26.60 10.39
C LEU A 517 15.79 -25.99 9.09
N TYR A 518 14.47 -25.92 8.95
CA TYR A 518 13.80 -25.37 7.77
C TYR A 518 13.99 -23.85 7.66
N ARG A 519 14.35 -23.35 6.48
CA ARG A 519 14.53 -21.90 6.25
C ARG A 519 13.23 -21.11 6.26
N TYR A 520 12.13 -21.78 5.96
CA TYR A 520 10.79 -21.21 5.87
C TYR A 520 9.83 -21.98 6.75
N ALA A 521 8.82 -21.32 7.29
CA ALA A 521 7.70 -21.95 7.98
C ALA A 521 6.54 -22.25 7.01
N SER A 522 6.85 -22.91 5.89
CA SER A 522 5.87 -23.28 4.85
C SER A 522 5.04 -24.51 5.25
N ASN A 523 4.35 -24.47 6.38
CA ASN A 523 3.69 -25.64 6.98
C ASN A 523 2.58 -26.21 6.10
N TYR A 524 1.69 -25.35 5.61
CA TYR A 524 0.48 -25.75 4.91
C TYR A 524 0.34 -25.12 3.53
N GLY A 525 -0.11 -25.88 2.54
CA GLY A 525 -0.50 -25.27 1.27
C GLY A 525 -1.78 -24.46 1.45
N ILE A 526 -2.83 -25.13 1.91
CA ILE A 526 -4.13 -24.54 2.23
C ILE A 526 -4.53 -24.92 3.67
N ASN A 527 -4.92 -23.93 4.47
CA ASN A 527 -5.38 -24.11 5.84
C ASN A 527 -6.83 -23.61 6.00
N LEU A 528 -7.73 -24.50 6.46
CA LEU A 528 -9.14 -24.23 6.68
C LEU A 528 -9.50 -24.36 8.17
N GLY A 529 -9.54 -23.24 8.88
CA GLY A 529 -10.09 -23.13 10.24
C GLY A 529 -9.08 -22.92 11.36
N VAL A 530 -7.77 -22.84 11.06
CA VAL A 530 -6.76 -22.60 12.09
C VAL A 530 -6.05 -21.29 11.84
N ALA A 531 -6.27 -20.30 12.71
CA ALA A 531 -5.40 -19.14 12.73
C ALA A 531 -3.99 -19.56 13.16
N SER A 532 -2.98 -19.08 12.46
CA SER A 532 -1.57 -19.33 12.76
C SER A 532 -1.22 -18.90 14.19
N ILE A 533 -1.86 -17.83 14.67
CA ILE A 533 -1.63 -17.20 15.97
C ILE A 533 -2.84 -17.30 16.90
N ASN A 534 -4.02 -16.86 16.44
CA ASN A 534 -5.19 -16.72 17.30
C ASN A 534 -5.80 -18.07 17.70
N PRO A 535 -6.61 -18.11 18.77
CA PRO A 535 -7.32 -19.34 19.15
C PRO A 535 -8.06 -19.96 17.96
N PRO A 536 -8.16 -21.30 17.91
CA PRO A 536 -8.87 -21.97 16.84
C PRO A 536 -10.30 -21.46 16.82
N THR A 537 -10.77 -21.14 15.63
CA THR A 537 -12.10 -20.61 15.41
C THR A 537 -12.71 -21.35 14.25
N THR A 538 -13.97 -21.69 14.38
CA THR A 538 -14.71 -22.39 13.33
C THR A 538 -14.69 -21.60 12.05
N SER A 539 -14.11 -22.12 10.97
CA SER A 539 -14.26 -21.63 9.58
C SER A 539 -14.68 -22.83 8.73
N GLY A 540 -15.46 -22.63 7.65
CA GLY A 540 -16.05 -23.76 6.93
C GLY A 540 -16.87 -23.38 5.70
N ASP A 541 -17.67 -24.30 5.18
CA ASP A 541 -18.48 -24.08 3.96
C ASP A 541 -17.63 -23.65 2.75
N CYS A 542 -16.36 -24.05 2.68
CA CYS A 542 -15.45 -23.66 1.61
C CYS A 542 -15.43 -24.71 0.49
N ILE A 543 -15.04 -24.30 -0.72
CA ILE A 543 -14.81 -25.21 -1.85
C ILE A 543 -13.34 -25.10 -2.25
N VAL A 544 -12.59 -26.19 -2.16
CA VAL A 544 -11.17 -26.25 -2.52
C VAL A 544 -10.99 -27.22 -3.69
N SER A 545 -10.70 -26.69 -4.88
CA SER A 545 -10.63 -27.53 -6.08
C SER A 545 -9.60 -27.12 -7.13
N GLY A 546 -9.06 -28.08 -7.89
CA GLY A 546 -8.17 -27.76 -9.01
C GLY A 546 -6.84 -27.10 -8.62
N ASN A 547 -6.44 -27.10 -7.34
CA ASN A 547 -5.18 -26.48 -6.91
C ASN A 547 -4.00 -27.43 -7.12
N THR A 548 -2.83 -26.89 -7.45
CA THR A 548 -1.56 -27.62 -7.48
C THR A 548 -0.74 -27.20 -6.27
N ILE A 549 -0.47 -28.14 -5.36
CA ILE A 549 0.16 -27.87 -4.07
C ILE A 549 1.37 -28.78 -3.92
N SER A 550 2.51 -28.22 -3.53
CA SER A 550 3.71 -29.00 -3.24
C SER A 550 4.61 -28.27 -2.26
N GLY A 551 5.64 -28.95 -1.77
CA GLY A 551 6.71 -28.30 -1.01
C GLY A 551 6.34 -27.87 0.41
N CYS A 552 5.14 -28.21 0.91
CA CYS A 552 4.73 -27.93 2.28
C CYS A 552 5.57 -28.74 3.28
N ILE A 553 5.64 -28.34 4.55
CA ILE A 553 6.39 -29.07 5.59
C ILE A 553 5.51 -30.09 6.33
N ASP A 554 4.23 -29.79 6.55
CA ASP A 554 3.31 -30.71 7.22
C ASP A 554 2.28 -31.27 6.24
N TYR A 555 1.32 -30.44 5.81
CA TYR A 555 0.20 -30.87 4.97
C TYR A 555 0.05 -29.99 3.74
N ASP A 556 -0.40 -30.55 2.63
CA ASP A 556 -0.76 -29.76 1.46
C ASP A 556 -2.12 -29.08 1.66
N ILE A 557 -3.07 -29.80 2.26
CA ILE A 557 -4.37 -29.27 2.68
C ILE A 557 -4.60 -29.70 4.12
N TYR A 558 -4.84 -28.71 4.99
CA TYR A 558 -5.08 -28.90 6.41
C TYR A 558 -6.43 -28.31 6.81
N SER A 559 -7.23 -29.11 7.51
CA SER A 559 -8.34 -28.64 8.32
C SER A 559 -8.22 -29.33 9.69
N PRO A 560 -8.50 -28.68 10.83
CA PRO A 560 -8.32 -29.27 12.14
C PRO A 560 -9.45 -30.24 12.51
N GLN A 561 -9.12 -31.32 13.23
CA GLN A 561 -10.10 -32.33 13.68
C GLN A 561 -10.99 -31.82 14.80
N TYR A 562 -10.41 -30.99 15.65
CA TYR A 562 -11.03 -30.51 16.86
C TYR A 562 -11.07 -29.00 16.81
N VAL A 563 -12.27 -28.46 16.73
CA VAL A 563 -12.51 -27.06 17.07
C VAL A 563 -12.35 -26.95 18.58
N ASP A 564 -11.73 -25.87 19.04
CA ASP A 564 -11.82 -25.48 20.44
C ASP A 564 -13.29 -25.51 20.89
N ARG A 565 -13.63 -26.48 21.76
CA ARG A 565 -14.97 -26.70 22.33
C ARG A 565 -15.51 -25.45 23.04
N GLY A 566 -14.63 -24.52 23.45
CA GLY A 566 -14.99 -23.24 24.03
C GLY A 566 -15.48 -22.19 23.02
N SER A 567 -15.19 -22.35 21.72
CA SER A 567 -15.74 -21.48 20.69
C SER A 567 -17.21 -21.82 20.47
N LYS A 568 -18.10 -21.21 21.27
CA LYS A 568 -19.57 -21.38 21.25
C LYS A 568 -20.25 -21.01 19.90
N ARG A 569 -19.51 -20.91 18.80
CA ARG A 569 -20.03 -20.55 17.47
C ARG A 569 -20.05 -21.81 16.59
N ASN A 570 -21.21 -22.47 16.62
CA ASN A 570 -21.60 -23.63 15.82
C ASN A 570 -21.46 -23.42 14.29
N VAL A 571 -20.26 -23.42 13.72
CA VAL A 571 -20.11 -23.41 12.25
C VAL A 571 -18.93 -24.27 11.78
N GLN A 572 -19.02 -25.59 11.94
CA GLN A 572 -18.35 -26.48 10.99
C GLN A 572 -19.38 -26.99 10.01
N LYS A 573 -19.75 -26.13 9.05
CA LYS A 573 -20.24 -26.66 7.78
C LYS A 573 -19.04 -27.31 7.09
N PRO A 574 -19.14 -28.58 6.66
CA PRO A 574 -18.05 -29.25 5.99
C PRO A 574 -17.62 -28.46 4.76
N SER A 575 -16.30 -28.40 4.51
CA SER A 575 -15.77 -27.86 3.27
C SER A 575 -15.63 -28.98 2.25
N LEU A 576 -15.87 -28.67 0.98
CA LEU A 576 -15.77 -29.61 -0.12
C LEU A 576 -14.37 -29.52 -0.74
N VAL A 577 -13.65 -30.65 -0.80
CA VAL A 577 -12.28 -30.71 -1.33
C VAL A 577 -12.19 -31.78 -2.42
N TYR A 578 -11.85 -31.41 -3.66
CA TYR A 578 -11.78 -32.35 -4.80
C TYR A 578 -10.86 -31.85 -5.92
N GLY A 579 -10.32 -32.76 -6.73
CA GLY A 579 -9.58 -32.41 -7.95
C GLY A 579 -8.29 -31.60 -7.71
N ASN A 580 -7.70 -31.65 -6.52
CA ASN A 580 -6.42 -30.99 -6.21
C ASN A 580 -5.25 -31.93 -6.53
N SER A 581 -4.20 -31.42 -7.14
CA SER A 581 -2.92 -32.11 -7.32
C SER A 581 -2.02 -31.83 -6.12
N CYS A 582 -1.94 -32.79 -5.21
CA CYS A 582 -1.19 -32.73 -3.95
C CYS A 582 -0.62 -34.11 -3.60
N ASP A 583 0.25 -34.20 -2.61
CA ASP A 583 0.67 -35.48 -2.03
C ASP A 583 -0.51 -36.07 -1.22
N PRO A 584 -1.10 -37.21 -1.65
CA PRO A 584 -2.27 -37.77 -0.97
C PRO A 584 -1.99 -38.14 0.50
N ALA A 585 -0.75 -38.53 0.83
CA ALA A 585 -0.36 -38.86 2.20
C ALA A 585 -0.33 -37.62 3.13
N ARG A 586 -0.46 -36.42 2.55
CA ARG A 586 -0.34 -35.12 3.23
C ARG A 586 -1.59 -34.27 3.10
N THR A 587 -2.69 -34.89 2.68
CA THR A 587 -4.01 -34.27 2.69
C THR A 587 -4.75 -34.72 3.94
N LEU A 588 -5.00 -33.79 4.86
CA LEU A 588 -5.73 -34.04 6.10
C LEU A 588 -6.98 -33.19 6.15
N VAL A 589 -8.11 -33.77 5.76
CA VAL A 589 -9.43 -33.14 5.78
C VAL A 589 -10.33 -33.95 6.71
N PHE A 590 -10.72 -33.37 7.84
CA PHE A 590 -11.68 -34.03 8.73
C PHE A 590 -13.10 -33.79 8.25
N TYR A 591 -13.80 -34.88 7.94
CA TYR A 591 -15.24 -34.84 7.77
C TYR A 591 -15.89 -34.71 9.14
N ASN A 592 -16.69 -33.66 9.33
CA ASN A 592 -17.53 -33.55 10.51
C ASN A 592 -18.50 -34.74 10.49
N LYS A 593 -18.52 -35.57 11.53
CA LYS A 593 -19.32 -36.81 11.65
C LYS A 593 -20.84 -36.53 11.80
N SER A 594 -21.42 -35.60 11.04
CA SER A 594 -22.87 -35.50 10.92
C SER A 594 -23.33 -36.39 9.76
N LYS A 595 -23.58 -37.67 10.08
CA LYS A 595 -24.28 -38.66 9.24
C LYS A 595 -24.04 -38.53 7.73
N ALA A 596 -22.88 -38.98 7.23
CA ALA A 596 -22.80 -39.31 5.81
C ALA A 596 -23.78 -40.48 5.53
N PRO A 597 -24.74 -40.35 4.58
CA PRO A 597 -25.34 -41.55 3.99
C PRO A 597 -24.20 -42.34 3.34
N ALA A 598 -24.25 -43.67 3.47
CA ALA A 598 -23.22 -44.56 2.95
C ALA A 598 -22.98 -44.31 1.45
N CYS A 599 -21.92 -43.57 1.10
CA CYS A 599 -21.44 -43.50 -0.27
C CYS A 599 -20.70 -44.81 -0.56
N GLY A 600 -21.30 -45.62 -1.44
CA GLY A 600 -20.65 -46.77 -2.03
C GLY A 600 -19.40 -46.36 -2.81
N ALA A 601 -18.35 -47.17 -2.68
CA ALA A 601 -17.10 -47.04 -3.40
C ALA A 601 -17.34 -46.99 -4.92
N ARG A 602 -16.69 -46.03 -5.60
CA ARG A 602 -16.23 -46.14 -6.98
C ARG A 602 -14.88 -45.49 -7.12
#